data_AF-W7DS19-F1
#
_entry.id   AF-W7DS19-F1
#
_cell.length_a   1.000
_cell.length_b   1.000
_cell.length_c   1.000
_cell.angle_alpha   90.00
_cell.angle_beta   90.00
_cell.angle_gamma   90.00
#
_symmetry.space_group_name_H-M   'P 1'
#
loop_
_entity.id
_entity.type
_entity.pdbx_description
1 polymer ?
#
loop_
_entity_poly.entity_id
_entity_poly.type
_entity_poly.pdbx_seq_one_letter_code
_entity_poly.pdbx_strand_id
1 'polypeptide(L)'
;MSIDMYLSSSDGQATSTGEMCRKQIKGYEELQQAIHDFTTNSASLTGEAYASAKRYFSAVLLPLAQGGMLLSEAVEQAVKKFPADYREQVDSEDLKQTELEEQIRQANQLLHQAENIKTSLLKIDNEDIMKDFQLSQNQVLIGIYQDLKQDLEKKLSKLLAFNTASSAIFKDIAALESAVRQGLAQTKSAWDGNAGVFVVPSKHDLLWTTTIQDKTKKICLT
;
A
#
# COMPACT_ATOMS: atom_id res chain seq x y z
N MET A 1 15.56 -5.18 -13.45
CA MET A 1 14.12 -5.51 -13.29
C MET A 1 13.33 -4.32 -13.81
N SER A 2 12.31 -4.54 -14.64
CA SER A 2 11.40 -3.49 -15.13
C SER A 2 10.32 -3.21 -14.07
N ILE A 3 9.79 -1.99 -14.04
CA ILE A 3 8.64 -1.61 -13.23
C ILE A 3 7.39 -1.66 -14.11
N ASP A 4 6.45 -2.53 -13.73
CA ASP A 4 5.21 -2.74 -14.47
C ASP A 4 4.03 -2.62 -13.49
N MET A 5 3.04 -1.79 -13.84
CA MET A 5 1.79 -1.64 -13.10
C MET A 5 0.61 -2.20 -13.91
N TYR A 6 -0.14 -3.09 -13.27
CA TYR A 6 -1.38 -3.66 -13.81
C TYR A 6 -2.54 -3.29 -12.87
N LEU A 7 -3.34 -2.31 -13.26
CA LEU A 7 -4.41 -1.75 -12.43
C LEU A 7 -5.48 -2.77 -12.10
N SER A 8 -5.92 -3.57 -13.07
CA SER A 8 -6.93 -4.61 -12.84
C SER A 8 -6.48 -5.64 -11.82
N SER A 9 -5.22 -6.09 -11.92
CA SER A 9 -4.62 -7.01 -10.94
C SER A 9 -4.49 -6.36 -9.56
N SER A 10 -4.07 -5.09 -9.51
CA SER A 10 -3.92 -4.36 -8.26
C SER A 10 -5.27 -4.11 -7.57
N ASP A 11 -6.31 -3.77 -8.33
CA ASP A 11 -7.68 -3.62 -7.82
C ASP A 11 -8.26 -4.97 -7.35
N GLY A 12 -7.97 -6.05 -8.08
CA GLY A 12 -8.34 -7.40 -7.67
C GLY A 12 -7.69 -7.81 -6.34
N GLN A 13 -6.41 -7.47 -6.16
CA GLN A 13 -5.71 -7.65 -4.88
C GLN A 13 -6.32 -6.78 -3.78
N ALA A 14 -6.55 -5.49 -4.04
CA ALA A 14 -7.17 -4.58 -3.09
C ALA A 14 -8.57 -5.06 -2.64
N THR A 15 -9.35 -5.60 -3.57
CA THR A 15 -10.69 -6.13 -3.30
C THR A 15 -10.61 -7.41 -2.47
N SER A 16 -9.88 -8.41 -2.93
CA SER A 16 -9.79 -9.73 -2.29
C SER A 16 -9.12 -9.65 -0.92
N THR A 17 -8.01 -8.91 -0.78
CA THR A 17 -7.38 -8.66 0.52
C THR A 17 -8.28 -7.84 1.41
N GLY A 18 -8.96 -6.80 0.89
CA GLY A 18 -9.92 -6.02 1.66
C GLY A 18 -11.08 -6.86 2.20
N GLU A 19 -11.63 -7.78 1.41
CA GLU A 19 -12.67 -8.72 1.88
C GLU A 19 -12.17 -9.64 3.00
N MET A 20 -10.94 -10.13 2.87
CA MET A 20 -10.31 -10.95 3.89
C MET A 20 -10.10 -10.15 5.19
N CYS A 21 -9.57 -8.93 5.09
CA CYS A 21 -9.39 -8.04 6.24
C CYS A 21 -10.72 -7.71 6.93
N ARG A 22 -11.79 -7.41 6.18
CA ARG A 22 -13.13 -7.17 6.78
C ARG A 22 -13.68 -8.38 7.53
N LYS A 23 -13.42 -9.59 7.05
CA LYS A 23 -13.78 -10.81 7.80
C LYS A 23 -12.97 -10.95 9.09
N GLN A 24 -11.67 -10.64 9.04
CA GLN A 24 -10.81 -10.66 10.22
C GLN A 24 -11.23 -9.61 11.25
N ILE A 25 -11.53 -8.38 10.82
CA ILE A 25 -11.99 -7.29 11.69
C ILE A 25 -13.22 -7.74 12.48
N LYS A 26 -14.24 -8.28 11.79
CA LYS A 26 -15.44 -8.84 12.45
C LYS A 26 -15.10 -9.94 13.46
N GLY A 27 -14.21 -10.86 13.10
CA GLY A 27 -13.77 -11.91 14.02
C GLY A 27 -13.04 -11.35 15.25
N TYR A 28 -12.27 -10.28 15.10
CA TYR A 28 -11.62 -9.59 16.22
C TYR A 28 -12.60 -8.77 17.07
N GLU A 29 -13.63 -8.17 16.48
CA GLU A 29 -14.72 -7.52 17.22
C GLU A 29 -15.47 -8.53 18.09
N GLU A 30 -15.86 -9.67 17.51
CA GLU A 30 -16.51 -10.78 18.22
C GLU A 30 -15.61 -11.34 19.33
N LEU A 31 -14.31 -11.51 19.07
CA LEU A 31 -13.35 -11.95 20.07
C LEU A 31 -13.21 -10.95 21.22
N GLN A 32 -13.12 -9.65 20.92
CA GLN A 32 -13.05 -8.61 21.94
C GLN A 32 -14.32 -8.60 22.81
N GLN A 33 -15.49 -8.74 22.20
CA GLN A 33 -16.76 -8.85 22.93
C GLN A 33 -16.79 -10.09 23.82
N ALA A 34 -16.38 -11.26 23.31
CA ALA A 34 -16.32 -12.48 24.09
C ALA A 34 -15.34 -12.38 25.27
N ILE A 35 -14.18 -11.74 25.07
CA ILE A 35 -13.23 -11.47 26.15
C ILE A 35 -13.85 -10.50 27.18
N HIS A 36 -14.55 -9.46 26.73
CA HIS A 36 -15.23 -8.53 27.62
C HIS A 36 -16.29 -9.24 28.47
N ASP A 37 -17.16 -10.05 27.85
CA ASP A 37 -18.19 -10.80 28.54
C ASP A 37 -17.59 -11.81 29.53
N PHE A 38 -16.51 -12.51 29.13
CA PHE A 38 -15.80 -13.40 30.03
C PHE A 38 -15.18 -12.65 31.22
N THR A 39 -14.62 -11.47 31.02
CA THR A 39 -13.89 -10.75 32.07
C THR A 39 -14.82 -9.97 33.01
N THR A 40 -15.98 -9.51 32.52
CA THR A 40 -16.89 -8.62 33.26
C THR A 40 -18.23 -9.25 33.62
N ASN A 41 -18.81 -10.06 32.73
CA ASN A 41 -20.19 -10.56 32.83
C ASN A 41 -20.27 -12.04 33.31
N SER A 42 -19.19 -12.58 33.89
CA SER A 42 -19.10 -13.98 34.35
C SER A 42 -18.94 -14.11 35.87
N ALA A 43 -19.81 -13.43 36.63
CA ALA A 43 -19.72 -13.40 38.10
C ALA A 43 -19.82 -14.80 38.75
N SER A 44 -20.48 -15.76 38.09
CA SER A 44 -20.57 -17.16 38.54
C SER A 44 -19.27 -17.95 38.39
N LEU A 45 -18.31 -17.48 37.57
CA LEU A 45 -17.00 -18.11 37.41
C LEU A 45 -16.07 -17.62 38.51
N THR A 46 -16.02 -18.39 39.59
CA THR A 46 -15.29 -18.09 40.82
C THR A 46 -14.13 -19.07 41.06
N GLY A 47 -13.06 -18.61 41.71
CA GLY A 47 -11.87 -19.40 42.03
C GLY A 47 -10.60 -18.81 41.41
N GLU A 48 -9.44 -19.19 41.96
CA GLU A 48 -8.15 -18.58 41.60
C GLU A 48 -7.77 -18.79 40.12
N ALA A 49 -8.10 -19.96 39.56
CA ALA A 49 -7.90 -20.25 38.13
C ALA A 49 -8.70 -19.28 37.24
N TYR A 50 -9.98 -19.03 37.56
CA TYR A 50 -10.81 -18.09 36.81
C TYR A 50 -10.38 -16.63 37.05
N ALA A 51 -10.00 -16.26 38.27
CA ALA A 51 -9.52 -14.91 38.57
C ALA A 51 -8.23 -14.59 37.81
N SER A 52 -7.26 -15.50 37.79
CA SER A 52 -6.03 -15.36 37.01
C SER A 52 -6.30 -15.35 35.50
N ALA A 53 -7.21 -16.20 35.00
CA ALA A 53 -7.64 -16.19 33.60
C ALA A 53 -8.21 -14.83 33.20
N LYS A 54 -9.13 -14.26 33.98
CA LYS A 54 -9.72 -12.94 33.70
C LYS A 54 -8.63 -11.86 33.61
N ARG A 55 -7.68 -11.84 34.55
CA ARG A 55 -6.54 -10.92 34.51
C ARG A 55 -5.69 -11.09 33.25
N TYR A 56 -5.38 -12.32 32.87
CA TYR A 56 -4.59 -12.62 31.68
C TYR A 56 -5.31 -12.22 30.39
N PHE A 57 -6.60 -12.53 30.29
CA PHE A 57 -7.42 -12.16 29.13
C PHE A 57 -7.49 -10.64 28.97
N SER A 58 -7.70 -9.89 30.05
CA SER A 58 -7.70 -8.41 30.01
C SER A 58 -6.32 -7.82 29.70
N ALA A 59 -5.24 -8.38 30.24
CA ALA A 59 -3.90 -7.80 30.12
C ALA A 59 -3.15 -8.20 28.84
N VAL A 60 -3.49 -9.34 28.23
CA VAL A 60 -2.74 -9.92 27.11
C VAL A 60 -3.64 -10.15 25.90
N LEU A 61 -4.71 -10.94 26.04
CA LEU A 61 -5.51 -11.34 24.89
C LEU A 61 -6.37 -10.20 24.32
N LEU A 62 -6.88 -9.32 25.17
CA LEU A 62 -7.66 -8.16 24.72
C LEU A 62 -6.79 -7.18 23.90
N PRO A 63 -5.62 -6.71 24.40
CA PRO A 63 -4.68 -5.93 23.58
C PRO A 63 -4.23 -6.66 22.30
N LEU A 64 -4.07 -7.98 22.36
CA LEU A 64 -3.69 -8.76 21.18
C LEU A 64 -4.79 -8.78 20.11
N ALA A 65 -6.05 -8.98 20.52
CA ALA A 65 -7.21 -8.92 19.62
C ALA A 65 -7.36 -7.53 18.99
N GLN A 66 -7.17 -6.47 19.78
CA GLN A 66 -7.11 -5.09 19.29
C GLN A 66 -5.97 -4.89 18.27
N GLY A 67 -4.77 -5.40 18.56
CA GLY A 67 -3.64 -5.33 17.64
C GLY A 67 -3.89 -6.06 16.33
N GLY A 68 -4.52 -7.24 16.38
CA GLY A 68 -4.94 -7.98 15.20
C GLY A 68 -5.94 -7.20 14.35
N MET A 69 -6.94 -6.58 14.98
CA MET A 69 -7.92 -5.73 14.30
C MET A 69 -7.26 -4.53 13.60
N LEU A 70 -6.42 -3.77 14.32
CA LEU A 70 -5.69 -2.62 13.77
C LEU A 70 -4.77 -3.02 12.62
N LEU A 71 -4.12 -4.19 12.71
CA LEU A 71 -3.28 -4.71 11.64
C LEU A 71 -4.13 -5.01 10.39
N SER A 72 -5.29 -5.66 10.55
CA SER A 72 -6.21 -5.92 9.44
C SER A 72 -6.74 -4.63 8.81
N GLU A 73 -7.08 -3.61 9.61
CA GLU A 73 -7.48 -2.28 9.14
C GLU A 73 -6.37 -1.58 8.36
N ALA A 74 -5.14 -1.57 8.90
CA ALA A 74 -4.00 -0.95 8.25
C ALA A 74 -3.66 -1.62 6.91
N VAL A 75 -3.75 -2.95 6.85
CA VAL A 75 -3.58 -3.70 5.60
C VAL A 75 -4.68 -3.34 4.60
N GLU A 76 -5.96 -3.35 5.01
CA GLU A 76 -7.08 -3.00 4.13
C GLU A 76 -6.94 -1.58 3.55
N GLN A 77 -6.57 -0.62 4.40
CA GLN A 77 -6.36 0.77 3.98
C GLN A 77 -5.20 0.87 2.99
N ALA A 78 -4.06 0.23 3.27
CA ALA A 78 -2.87 0.30 2.44
C ALA A 78 -3.09 -0.34 1.06
N VAL A 79 -3.72 -1.52 0.99
CA VAL A 79 -3.97 -2.20 -0.29
C VAL A 79 -4.98 -1.47 -1.16
N LYS A 80 -5.96 -0.76 -0.58
CA LYS A 80 -6.87 0.13 -1.33
C LYS A 80 -6.19 1.41 -1.78
N LYS A 81 -5.32 1.97 -0.92
CA LYS A 81 -4.62 3.23 -1.19
C LYS A 81 -3.61 3.08 -2.33
N PHE A 82 -2.92 1.96 -2.45
CA PHE A 82 -1.90 1.75 -3.48
C PHE A 82 -2.40 1.99 -4.92
N PRO A 83 -3.44 1.30 -5.44
CA PRO A 83 -3.94 1.55 -6.79
C PRO A 83 -4.68 2.88 -6.93
N ALA A 84 -5.17 3.48 -5.84
CA ALA A 84 -5.77 4.81 -5.86
C ALA A 84 -4.70 5.91 -6.03
N ASP A 85 -3.62 5.85 -5.24
CA ASP A 85 -2.49 6.78 -5.29
C ASP A 85 -1.76 6.68 -6.64
N TYR A 86 -1.65 5.48 -7.21
CA TYR A 86 -1.11 5.30 -8.57
C TYR A 86 -1.94 6.11 -9.59
N ARG A 87 -3.26 6.01 -9.55
CA ARG A 87 -4.15 6.74 -10.48
C ARG A 87 -4.06 8.25 -10.33
N GLU A 88 -3.89 8.73 -9.11
CA GLU A 88 -3.77 10.15 -8.81
C GLU A 88 -2.40 10.71 -9.27
N GLN A 89 -1.32 9.98 -9.00
CA GLN A 89 0.04 10.48 -9.18
C GLN A 89 0.61 10.15 -10.56
N VAL A 90 0.29 8.97 -11.09
CA VAL A 90 0.87 8.42 -12.31
C VAL A 90 -0.09 8.58 -13.49
N ASP A 91 -1.04 7.66 -13.63
CA ASP A 91 -1.97 7.56 -14.77
C ASP A 91 -3.14 6.62 -14.42
N SER A 92 -4.24 6.72 -15.17
CA SER A 92 -5.40 5.81 -15.09
C SER A 92 -5.23 4.51 -15.89
N GLU A 93 -4.10 4.34 -16.59
CA GLU A 93 -3.80 3.19 -17.43
C GLU A 93 -2.71 2.28 -16.85
N ASP A 94 -2.67 1.04 -17.35
CA ASP A 94 -1.55 0.13 -17.13
C ASP A 94 -0.30 0.69 -17.81
N LEU A 95 0.82 0.74 -17.08
CA LEU A 95 2.10 1.22 -17.62
C LEU A 95 3.20 0.21 -17.35
N LYS A 96 4.02 -0.02 -18.37
CA LYS A 96 5.24 -0.82 -18.28
C LYS A 96 6.43 0.04 -18.66
N GLN A 97 7.43 0.07 -17.79
CA GLN A 97 8.62 0.88 -18.01
C GLN A 97 9.28 0.56 -19.36
N THR A 98 9.43 -0.72 -19.71
CA THR A 98 10.04 -1.14 -20.97
C THR A 98 9.25 -0.69 -22.20
N GLU A 99 7.92 -0.71 -22.15
CA GLU A 99 7.08 -0.23 -23.25
C GLU A 99 7.19 1.29 -23.41
N LEU A 100 7.20 2.04 -22.29
CA LEU A 100 7.40 3.49 -22.30
C LEU A 100 8.77 3.87 -22.86
N GLU A 101 9.84 3.21 -22.41
CA GLU A 101 11.21 3.45 -22.89
C GLU A 101 11.33 3.18 -24.40
N GLU A 102 10.71 2.11 -24.88
CA GLU A 102 10.69 1.77 -26.31
C GLU A 102 9.89 2.79 -27.13
N GLN A 103 8.72 3.23 -26.64
CA GLN A 103 7.93 4.28 -27.30
C GLN A 103 8.67 5.62 -27.34
N ILE A 104 9.39 5.99 -26.27
CA ILE A 104 10.25 7.18 -26.23
C ILE A 104 11.36 7.07 -27.27
N ARG A 105 11.99 5.89 -27.40
CA ARG A 105 13.03 5.65 -28.41
C ARG A 105 12.47 5.83 -29.82
N GLN A 106 11.28 5.29 -30.10
CA GLN A 106 10.61 5.44 -31.39
C GLN A 106 10.21 6.90 -31.68
N ALA A 107 9.65 7.61 -30.71
CA ALA A 107 9.31 9.03 -30.84
C ALA A 107 10.56 9.88 -31.14
N ASN A 108 11.69 9.60 -30.48
CA ASN A 108 12.97 10.24 -30.79
C ASN A 108 13.44 9.96 -32.22
N GLN A 109 13.31 8.72 -32.71
CA GLN A 109 13.68 8.39 -34.09
C GLN A 109 12.83 9.14 -35.12
N LEU A 110 11.52 9.21 -34.90
CA LEU A 110 10.59 9.95 -35.76
C LEU A 110 10.88 11.45 -35.74
N LEU A 111 11.15 12.02 -34.55
CA LEU A 111 11.56 13.41 -34.40
C LEU A 111 12.85 13.71 -35.16
N HIS A 112 13.87 12.85 -35.04
CA HIS A 112 15.12 13.00 -35.80
C HIS A 112 14.90 12.92 -37.31
N GLN A 113 14.04 12.02 -37.78
CA GLN A 113 13.69 11.93 -39.20
C GLN A 113 12.99 13.21 -39.69
N ALA A 114 12.04 13.73 -38.91
CA ALA A 114 11.33 14.96 -39.24
C ALA A 114 12.28 16.18 -39.27
N GLU A 115 13.19 16.30 -38.31
CA GLU A 115 14.24 17.33 -38.27
C GLU A 115 15.22 17.24 -39.46
N ASN A 116 15.58 16.01 -39.87
CA ASN A 116 16.40 15.79 -41.06
C ASN A 116 15.68 16.21 -42.35
N ILE A 117 14.36 15.95 -42.45
CA ILE A 117 13.53 16.41 -43.56
C ILE A 117 13.50 17.95 -43.58
N LYS A 118 13.24 18.60 -42.44
CA LYS A 118 13.30 20.07 -42.32
C LYS A 118 14.62 20.62 -42.86
N THR A 119 15.74 20.07 -42.39
CA THR A 119 17.08 20.47 -42.79
C THR A 119 17.32 20.27 -44.29
N SER A 120 16.77 19.20 -44.87
CA SER A 120 16.90 18.90 -46.30
C SER A 120 16.07 19.87 -47.15
N LEU A 121 14.84 20.17 -46.74
CA LEU A 121 13.97 21.14 -47.42
C LEU A 121 14.59 22.55 -47.40
N LEU A 122 15.19 22.97 -46.28
CA LEU A 122 15.84 24.27 -46.16
C LEU A 122 17.05 24.46 -47.10
N LYS A 123 17.72 23.36 -47.50
CA LYS A 123 18.86 23.39 -48.44
C LYS A 123 18.49 23.50 -49.91
N ILE A 124 17.20 23.35 -50.26
CA ILE A 124 16.74 23.48 -51.64
C ILE A 124 16.66 24.97 -51.99
N ASP A 125 17.47 25.43 -52.94
CA ASP A 125 17.64 26.85 -53.31
C ASP A 125 16.43 27.50 -54.01
N ASN A 126 15.39 26.73 -54.34
CA ASN A 126 14.20 27.25 -55.01
C ASN A 126 13.17 27.77 -53.98
N GLU A 127 12.76 29.02 -54.13
CA GLU A 127 11.57 29.59 -53.47
C GLU A 127 10.32 29.17 -54.26
N ASP A 128 9.54 28.26 -53.70
CA ASP A 128 8.28 27.77 -54.27
C ASP A 128 7.26 27.62 -53.12
N ILE A 129 6.01 28.02 -53.37
CA ILE A 129 4.86 27.86 -52.45
C ILE A 129 4.76 26.40 -51.94
N MET A 130 5.14 25.43 -52.78
CA MET A 130 5.17 24.02 -52.39
C MET A 130 6.20 23.71 -51.29
N LYS A 131 7.35 24.38 -51.27
CA LYS A 131 8.38 24.22 -50.23
C LYS A 131 7.88 24.77 -48.90
N ASP A 132 7.26 25.94 -48.89
CA ASP A 132 6.70 26.54 -47.68
C ASP A 132 5.59 25.67 -47.08
N PHE A 133 4.73 25.11 -47.95
CA PHE A 133 3.74 24.13 -47.53
C PHE A 133 4.38 22.88 -46.90
N GLN A 134 5.40 22.29 -47.53
CA GLN A 134 6.11 21.13 -46.97
C GLN A 134 6.81 21.41 -45.64
N LEU A 135 7.45 22.58 -45.51
CA LEU A 135 8.07 23.02 -44.25
C LEU A 135 7.03 23.18 -43.15
N SER A 136 5.88 23.78 -43.45
CA SER A 136 4.80 23.93 -42.47
C SER A 136 4.27 22.59 -41.97
N GLN A 137 4.04 21.63 -42.88
CA GLN A 137 3.57 20.28 -42.54
C GLN A 137 4.62 19.51 -41.72
N ASN A 138 5.90 19.64 -42.08
CA ASN A 138 6.99 19.01 -41.34
C ASN A 138 7.15 19.62 -39.93
N GLN A 139 6.97 20.93 -39.79
CA GLN A 139 7.01 21.61 -38.50
C GLN A 139 5.87 21.13 -37.57
N VAL A 140 4.67 20.85 -38.12
CA VAL A 140 3.58 20.23 -37.37
C VAL A 140 3.96 18.82 -36.89
N LEU A 141 4.58 18.00 -37.75
CA LEU A 141 5.05 16.66 -37.36
C LEU A 141 6.12 16.70 -36.26
N ILE A 142 7.06 17.63 -36.34
CA ILE A 142 8.06 17.87 -35.30
C ILE A 142 7.37 18.15 -33.96
N GLY A 143 6.38 19.05 -33.96
CA GLY A 143 5.61 19.37 -32.76
C GLY A 143 4.90 18.14 -32.18
N ILE A 144 4.19 17.38 -33.02
CA ILE A 144 3.49 16.15 -32.60
C ILE A 144 4.46 15.14 -31.95
N TYR A 145 5.63 14.90 -32.56
CA TYR A 145 6.61 13.95 -32.01
C TYR A 145 7.29 14.47 -30.74
N GLN A 146 7.49 15.79 -30.62
CA GLN A 146 7.99 16.41 -29.39
C GLN A 146 7.00 16.25 -28.24
N ASP A 147 5.73 16.57 -28.48
CA ASP A 147 4.66 16.46 -27.48
C ASP A 147 4.49 15.00 -27.04
N LEU A 148 4.43 14.06 -27.99
CA LEU A 148 4.35 12.63 -27.70
C LEU A 148 5.53 12.16 -26.84
N LYS A 149 6.76 12.55 -27.20
CA LYS A 149 7.96 12.20 -26.42
C LYS A 149 7.85 12.74 -25.00
N GLN A 150 7.49 14.02 -24.84
CA GLN A 150 7.39 14.67 -23.54
C GLN A 150 6.35 14.01 -22.64
N ASP A 151 5.19 13.63 -23.19
CA ASP A 151 4.15 12.94 -22.45
C ASP A 151 4.60 11.56 -21.98
N LEU A 152 5.27 10.79 -22.84
CA LEU A 152 5.81 9.47 -22.49
C LEU A 152 6.90 9.58 -21.40
N GLU A 153 7.82 10.54 -21.54
CA GLU A 153 8.86 10.81 -20.53
C GLU A 153 8.25 11.21 -19.18
N LYS A 154 7.18 12.01 -19.20
CA LYS A 154 6.42 12.39 -17.99
C LYS A 154 5.76 11.17 -17.34
N LYS A 155 5.11 10.30 -18.11
CA LYS A 155 4.52 9.04 -17.60
C LYS A 155 5.59 8.15 -16.97
N LEU A 156 6.72 7.96 -17.65
CA LEU A 156 7.85 7.17 -17.14
C LEU A 156 8.41 7.76 -15.84
N SER A 157 8.65 9.08 -15.80
CA SER A 157 9.15 9.76 -14.59
C SER A 157 8.22 9.56 -13.39
N LYS A 158 6.90 9.73 -13.60
CA LYS A 158 5.89 9.50 -12.56
C LYS A 158 5.85 8.04 -12.09
N LEU A 159 5.92 7.08 -13.02
CA LEU A 159 5.95 5.65 -12.69
C LEU A 159 7.16 5.30 -11.79
N LEU A 160 8.34 5.82 -12.13
CA LEU A 160 9.56 5.62 -11.34
C LEU A 160 9.44 6.27 -9.95
N ALA A 161 8.93 7.50 -9.87
CA ALA A 161 8.72 8.21 -8.62
C ALA A 161 7.73 7.46 -7.71
N PHE A 162 6.62 6.98 -8.27
CA PHE A 162 5.64 6.19 -7.53
C PHE A 162 6.25 4.87 -7.03
N ASN A 163 7.05 4.17 -7.84
CA ASN A 163 7.74 2.96 -7.39
C ASN A 163 8.65 3.23 -6.19
N THR A 164 9.37 4.35 -6.16
CA THR A 164 10.22 4.73 -5.01
C THR A 164 9.40 5.08 -3.77
N ALA A 165 8.29 5.80 -3.92
CA ALA A 165 7.50 6.32 -2.80
C ALA A 165 6.46 5.33 -2.24
N SER A 166 5.94 4.41 -3.07
CA SER A 166 4.75 3.61 -2.75
C SER A 166 4.93 2.64 -1.59
N SER A 167 6.16 2.21 -1.28
CA SER A 167 6.45 1.40 -0.09
C SER A 167 6.03 2.10 1.22
N ALA A 168 6.04 3.43 1.25
CA ALA A 168 5.64 4.21 2.41
C ALA A 168 4.14 4.08 2.74
N ILE A 169 3.32 3.65 1.79
CA ILE A 169 1.88 3.35 1.99
C ILE A 169 1.71 2.23 3.04
N PHE A 170 2.67 1.31 3.13
CA PHE A 170 2.61 0.13 3.99
C PHE A 170 3.40 0.27 5.31
N LYS A 171 3.98 1.46 5.58
CA LYS A 171 4.91 1.66 6.71
C LYS A 171 4.35 1.28 8.08
N ASP A 172 3.04 1.48 8.28
CA ASP A 172 2.41 1.28 9.58
C ASP A 172 2.14 -0.20 9.90
N ILE A 173 2.14 -1.06 8.87
CA ILE A 173 1.90 -2.50 9.00
C ILE A 173 3.05 -3.18 9.76
N ALA A 174 4.30 -2.84 9.45
CA ALA A 174 5.46 -3.50 10.04
C ALA A 174 5.53 -3.37 11.57
N ALA A 175 5.20 -2.19 12.10
CA ALA A 175 5.17 -1.95 13.54
C ALA A 175 4.05 -2.75 14.23
N LEU A 176 2.85 -2.78 13.62
CA LEU A 176 1.72 -3.55 14.13
C LEU A 176 1.97 -5.06 14.05
N GLU A 177 2.51 -5.55 12.94
CA GLU A 177 2.87 -6.96 12.76
C GLU A 177 3.88 -7.40 13.83
N SER A 178 4.92 -6.59 14.08
CA SER A 178 5.92 -6.90 15.12
C SER A 178 5.28 -6.98 16.50
N ALA A 179 4.41 -6.02 16.85
CA ALA A 179 3.70 -6.02 18.13
C ALA A 179 2.77 -7.24 18.29
N VAL A 180 1.99 -7.57 17.27
CA VAL A 180 1.11 -8.75 17.26
C VAL A 180 1.90 -10.05 17.37
N ARG A 181 3.01 -10.18 16.63
CA ARG A 181 3.90 -11.37 16.73
C ARG A 181 4.48 -11.54 18.13
N GLN A 182 4.91 -10.44 18.76
CA GLN A 182 5.41 -10.47 20.14
C GLN A 182 4.31 -10.93 21.11
N GLY A 183 3.10 -10.37 21.01
CA GLY A 183 1.97 -10.80 21.83
C GLY A 183 1.61 -12.28 21.62
N LEU A 184 1.54 -12.76 20.37
CA LEU A 184 1.31 -14.17 20.05
C LEU A 184 2.40 -15.11 20.60
N ALA A 185 3.66 -14.67 20.62
CA ALA A 185 4.72 -15.47 21.21
C ALA A 185 4.53 -15.65 22.72
N GLN A 186 4.07 -14.60 23.41
CA GLN A 186 3.82 -14.63 24.85
C GLN A 186 2.66 -15.55 25.24
N THR A 187 1.67 -15.74 24.35
CA THR A 187 0.55 -16.63 24.67
C THR A 187 0.94 -18.10 24.78
N LYS A 188 2.14 -18.48 24.33
CA LYS A 188 2.61 -19.88 24.36
C LYS A 188 2.97 -20.38 25.76
N SER A 189 3.20 -19.49 26.71
CA SER A 189 3.56 -19.82 28.10
C SER A 189 2.57 -19.22 29.10
N ALA A 190 1.30 -19.11 28.71
CA ALA A 190 0.27 -18.42 29.49
C ALA A 190 -0.18 -19.16 30.75
N TRP A 191 -0.07 -20.49 30.78
CA TRP A 191 -0.60 -21.35 31.84
C TRP A 191 0.51 -21.98 32.68
N ASP A 192 0.44 -21.81 33.99
CA ASP A 192 1.25 -22.56 34.95
C ASP A 192 0.45 -23.75 35.48
N GLY A 193 0.79 -24.94 34.99
CA GLY A 193 0.13 -26.19 35.39
C GLY A 193 0.38 -26.61 36.83
N ASN A 194 1.48 -26.16 37.46
CA ASN A 194 1.78 -26.48 38.85
C ASN A 194 0.97 -25.62 39.81
N ALA A 195 0.82 -24.33 39.47
CA ALA A 195 0.05 -23.38 40.27
C ALA A 195 -1.46 -23.38 39.91
N GLY A 196 -1.85 -23.96 38.76
CA GLY A 196 -3.24 -24.00 38.31
C GLY A 196 -3.79 -22.62 37.95
N VAL A 197 -2.93 -21.73 37.46
CA VAL A 197 -3.27 -20.32 37.20
C VAL A 197 -2.67 -19.84 35.88
N PHE A 198 -3.25 -18.77 35.34
CA PHE A 198 -2.64 -18.04 34.24
C PHE A 198 -1.59 -17.04 34.75
N VAL A 199 -0.45 -16.99 34.07
CA VAL A 199 0.66 -16.09 34.40
C VAL A 199 0.59 -14.87 33.50
N VAL A 200 0.40 -13.70 34.11
CA VAL A 200 0.47 -12.42 33.40
C VAL A 200 1.95 -12.02 33.27
N PRO A 201 2.46 -11.77 32.05
CA PRO A 201 3.82 -11.29 31.85
C PRO A 201 4.09 -9.97 32.59
N SER A 202 5.37 -9.67 32.83
CA SER A 202 5.74 -8.43 33.50
C SER A 202 5.36 -7.21 32.66
N LYS A 203 5.25 -6.03 33.27
CA LYS A 203 5.00 -4.78 32.53
C LYS A 203 6.07 -4.49 31.47
N HIS A 204 7.31 -4.92 31.71
CA HIS A 204 8.40 -4.77 30.74
C HIS A 204 8.18 -5.64 29.50
N ASP A 205 7.65 -6.85 29.69
CA ASP A 205 7.36 -7.77 28.59
C ASP A 205 6.11 -7.33 27.79
N LEU A 206 5.21 -6.56 28.41
CA LEU A 206 3.98 -6.07 27.77
C LEU A 206 4.15 -4.75 26.99
N LEU A 207 5.37 -4.28 26.75
CA LEU A 207 5.61 -3.02 26.03
C LEU A 207 4.99 -2.98 24.62
N TRP A 208 4.85 -4.12 23.94
CA TRP A 208 4.19 -4.23 22.64
C TRP A 208 2.71 -3.79 22.68
N THR A 209 2.04 -3.89 23.82
CA THR A 209 0.67 -3.40 23.99
C THR A 209 0.58 -1.88 23.87
N THR A 210 1.65 -1.16 24.21
CA THR A 210 1.73 0.31 24.09
C THR A 210 1.70 0.73 22.62
N THR A 211 2.44 0.02 21.76
CA THR A 211 2.43 0.26 20.30
C THR A 211 1.02 0.17 19.71
N ILE A 212 0.24 -0.81 20.17
CA ILE A 212 -1.15 -1.01 19.76
C ILE A 212 -2.02 0.14 20.28
N GLN A 213 -1.94 0.44 21.57
CA GLN A 213 -2.75 1.51 22.20
C GLN A 213 -2.48 2.90 21.58
N ASP A 214 -1.23 3.21 21.28
CA ASP A 214 -0.85 4.49 20.66
C ASP A 214 -1.40 4.61 19.23
N LYS A 215 -1.49 3.50 18.50
CA LYS A 215 -2.12 3.45 17.17
C LYS A 215 -3.65 3.57 17.26
N THR A 216 -4.29 2.92 18.24
CA THR A 216 -5.74 3.07 18.49
C THR A 216 -6.12 4.53 18.75
N LYS A 217 -5.36 5.25 19.58
CA LYS A 217 -5.63 6.65 19.91
C LYS A 217 -5.53 7.60 18.71
N LYS A 218 -4.63 7.31 17.76
CA LYS A 218 -4.48 8.14 16.55
C LYS A 218 -5.69 8.04 15.62
N ILE A 219 -6.35 6.88 15.56
CA ILE A 219 -7.52 6.65 14.70
C ILE A 219 -8.77 7.34 15.26
N CYS A 220 -8.95 7.42 16.58
CA CYS A 220 -10.09 8.12 17.19
C CYS A 220 -10.01 9.65 17.15
N LEU A 221 -8.88 10.24 16.74
CA LEU A 221 -8.63 11.68 16.71
C LEU A 221 -8.61 12.27 15.28
N THR A 222 -8.85 11.45 14.27
CA THR A 222 -8.95 11.80 12.84
C THR A 222 -10.33 11.47 12.32
#